data_AF-H6LIS6-F1
#
_entry.id   AF-H6LIS6-F1
#
_cell.length_a   1.000
_cell.length_b   1.000
_cell.length_c   1.000
_cell.angle_alpha   90.00
_cell.angle_beta   90.00
_cell.angle_gamma   90.00
#
_symmetry.space_group_name_H-M   'P 1'
#
loop_
_entity.id
_entity.type
_entity.pdbx_description
1 polymer ?
#
loop_
_entity_poly.entity_id
_entity_poly.type
_entity_poly.pdbx_seq_one_letter_code
_entity_poly.pdbx_strand_id
1 'polypeptide(L)'
;MSNKLFDVNTIYAPHVQNDGWGPEVRNGVDAGTTGQNKRLEAFTCKLELPEGVDLHVMCRAHVKNKGWLDPVYDGEICGTVGEGLSLQAIQLQLSGADSDKYEIWIQVHVQNRGWMNWMSGGELAGTVGFDLQAEAIRIMVFAKGVSLKTDGVVGFVEYVAPPAADPVVNKNMAGKYFSWKELSCDCPPWKYGFGWCDGYPEQDLKNQNAPYLIDILDKVREYFGSQVIVTSMIRCQDCNDHWGGIPGSYHTTWQAVDIVVPGHSAYEVAVVANNLTGCGARYYEIDQFTHLEPPGCGVYCQQAA
;
A
#
# COMPACT_ATOMS: atom_id res chain seq x y z
N MET A 1 -3.68 -6.77 -10.13
CA MET A 1 -2.47 -6.53 -9.33
C MET A 1 -2.51 -7.48 -8.14
N SER A 2 -1.65 -8.51 -8.08
CA SER A 2 -1.41 -9.23 -6.81
C SER A 2 -0.25 -8.53 -6.12
N ASN A 3 -0.57 -7.55 -5.28
CA ASN A 3 0.42 -6.82 -4.52
C ASN A 3 0.85 -7.73 -3.36
N LYS A 4 2.12 -8.16 -3.29
CA LYS A 4 2.64 -9.07 -2.22
C LYS A 4 2.46 -8.54 -0.78
N LEU A 5 2.02 -7.29 -0.64
CA LEU A 5 1.65 -6.62 0.60
C LEU A 5 0.26 -7.01 1.13
N PHE A 6 -0.65 -7.44 0.25
CA PHE A 6 -2.08 -7.54 0.51
C PHE A 6 -2.64 -8.84 -0.05
N ASP A 7 -2.80 -9.86 0.81
CA ASP A 7 -3.57 -11.04 0.43
C ASP A 7 -5.07 -10.68 0.31
N VAL A 8 -5.53 -9.68 1.06
CA VAL A 8 -6.88 -9.11 1.00
C VAL A 8 -6.79 -7.68 0.48
N ASN A 9 -7.48 -7.40 -0.62
CA ASN A 9 -7.55 -6.05 -1.18
C ASN A 9 -8.86 -5.38 -0.79
N THR A 10 -8.78 -4.14 -0.31
CA THR A 10 -9.93 -3.24 -0.20
C THR A 10 -10.18 -2.55 -1.53
N ILE A 11 -11.43 -2.52 -1.96
CA ILE A 11 -11.88 -1.77 -3.13
C ILE A 11 -12.96 -0.81 -2.66
N TYR A 12 -12.79 0.49 -2.91
CA TYR A 12 -13.71 1.50 -2.41
C TYR A 12 -13.85 2.68 -3.37
N ALA A 13 -15.02 3.30 -3.40
CA ALA A 13 -15.33 4.46 -4.23
C ALA A 13 -15.94 5.58 -3.38
N PRO A 14 -15.55 6.86 -3.61
CA PRO A 14 -16.13 8.00 -2.91
C PRO A 14 -17.36 8.54 -3.65
N HIS A 15 -18.35 9.04 -2.92
CA HIS A 15 -19.37 9.95 -3.44
C HIS A 15 -19.12 11.36 -2.91
N VAL A 16 -18.67 12.25 -3.78
CA VAL A 16 -18.22 13.60 -3.43
C VAL A 16 -19.27 14.63 -3.83
N GLN A 17 -19.44 15.65 -2.98
CA GLN A 17 -20.31 16.79 -3.28
C GLN A 17 -20.06 17.34 -4.70
N ASN A 18 -21.14 17.54 -5.45
CA ASN A 18 -21.19 18.06 -6.82
C ASN A 18 -20.51 17.21 -7.90
N ASP A 19 -19.60 16.31 -7.53
CA ASP A 19 -18.87 15.45 -8.46
C ASP A 19 -19.52 14.05 -8.59
N GLY A 20 -20.28 13.63 -7.59
CA GLY A 20 -20.94 12.33 -7.56
C GLY A 20 -19.97 11.19 -7.23
N TRP A 21 -20.25 10.00 -7.76
CA TRP A 21 -19.40 8.83 -7.60
C TRP A 21 -18.08 8.99 -8.37
N GLY A 22 -16.97 8.89 -7.66
CA GLY A 22 -15.62 8.80 -8.22
C GLY A 22 -15.26 7.37 -8.65
N PRO A 23 -14.04 7.18 -9.19
CA PRO A 23 -13.56 5.85 -9.57
C PRO A 23 -13.37 4.95 -8.34
N GLU A 24 -13.47 3.64 -8.54
CA GLU A 24 -13.02 2.65 -7.56
C GLU A 24 -11.49 2.73 -7.43
N VAL A 25 -11.02 2.86 -6.20
CA VAL A 25 -9.60 2.81 -5.84
C VAL A 25 -9.34 1.62 -4.92
N ARG A 26 -8.06 1.34 -4.65
CA ARG A 26 -7.63 0.17 -3.88
C ARG A 26 -6.61 0.56 -2.82
N ASN A 27 -6.59 -0.18 -1.73
CA ASN A 27 -5.52 -0.25 -0.72
C ASN A 27 -4.74 1.05 -0.48
N GLY A 28 -5.26 1.92 0.37
CA GLY A 28 -4.54 3.11 0.82
C GLY A 28 -4.52 4.26 -0.18
N VAL A 29 -4.98 4.07 -1.42
CA VAL A 29 -5.14 5.15 -2.40
C VAL A 29 -6.27 6.10 -1.96
N ASP A 30 -6.04 7.41 -2.11
CA ASP A 30 -6.99 8.45 -1.73
C ASP A 30 -8.32 8.31 -2.49
N ALA A 31 -9.42 8.18 -1.76
CA ALA A 31 -10.77 8.27 -2.30
C ALA A 31 -11.44 9.57 -1.81
N GLY A 32 -11.66 10.50 -2.71
CA GLY A 32 -12.31 11.79 -2.44
C GLY A 32 -11.45 12.94 -2.93
N THR A 33 -11.50 14.07 -2.21
CA THR A 33 -10.68 15.24 -2.51
C THR A 33 -10.01 15.75 -1.24
N THR A 34 -8.74 16.14 -1.31
CA THR A 34 -8.03 16.71 -0.16
C THR A 34 -7.90 18.23 -0.32
N GLY A 35 -8.36 19.00 0.66
CA GLY A 35 -8.14 20.46 0.70
C GLY A 35 -8.94 21.28 -0.31
N GLN A 36 -9.89 20.65 -1.01
CA GLN A 36 -10.75 21.31 -2.00
C GLN A 36 -12.08 21.82 -1.41
N ASN A 37 -12.29 21.69 -0.08
CA ASN A 37 -13.55 22.04 0.59
C ASN A 37 -14.79 21.31 0.04
N LYS A 38 -14.62 20.17 -0.63
CA LYS A 38 -15.71 19.30 -1.05
C LYS A 38 -15.88 18.16 -0.05
N ARG A 39 -17.10 17.96 0.44
CA ARG A 39 -17.42 16.89 1.39
C ARG A 39 -17.55 15.53 0.68
N LEU A 40 -17.13 14.49 1.37
CA LEU A 40 -17.66 13.14 1.17
C LEU A 40 -19.08 13.07 1.73
N GLU A 41 -20.01 12.56 0.93
CA GLU A 41 -21.41 12.33 1.32
C GLU A 41 -21.71 10.85 1.55
N ALA A 42 -21.03 9.98 0.80
CA ALA A 42 -21.08 8.53 0.97
C ALA A 42 -19.80 7.88 0.42
N PHE A 43 -19.62 6.59 0.70
CA PHE A 43 -18.63 5.74 0.03
C PHE A 43 -19.16 4.30 -0.06
N THR A 44 -18.57 3.49 -0.93
CA THR A 44 -18.70 2.02 -0.90
C THR A 44 -17.37 1.41 -0.50
N CYS A 45 -17.38 0.24 0.13
CA CYS A 45 -16.17 -0.53 0.40
C CYS A 45 -16.49 -2.03 0.36
N LYS A 46 -15.75 -2.78 -0.46
CA LYS A 46 -15.82 -4.23 -0.57
C LYS A 46 -14.41 -4.82 -0.51
N LEU A 47 -14.33 -6.12 -0.21
CA LEU A 47 -13.07 -6.85 -0.17
C LEU A 47 -12.94 -7.76 -1.39
N GLU A 48 -11.73 -7.90 -1.90
CA GLU A 48 -11.32 -8.92 -2.85
C GLU A 48 -10.38 -9.88 -2.11
N LEU A 49 -10.79 -11.15 -2.04
CA LEU A 49 -10.25 -12.14 -1.11
C LEU A 49 -9.54 -13.28 -1.86
N PRO A 50 -8.53 -13.93 -1.25
CA PRO A 50 -8.02 -15.20 -1.72
C PRO A 50 -9.09 -16.30 -1.68
N GLU A 51 -8.91 -17.34 -2.50
CA GLU A 51 -9.80 -18.50 -2.49
C GLU A 51 -9.82 -19.16 -1.10
N GLY A 52 -11.02 -19.38 -0.56
CA GLY A 52 -11.23 -20.06 0.72
C GLY A 52 -11.11 -19.18 1.96
N VAL A 53 -10.92 -17.86 1.82
CA VAL A 53 -10.97 -16.91 2.94
C VAL A 53 -12.40 -16.41 3.15
N ASP A 54 -12.89 -16.52 4.39
CA ASP A 54 -14.19 -16.01 4.83
C ASP A 54 -14.02 -14.71 5.64
N LEU A 55 -14.15 -13.58 4.93
CA LEU A 55 -13.95 -12.25 5.49
C LEU A 55 -14.95 -11.26 4.88
N HIS A 56 -15.58 -10.46 5.72
CA HIS A 56 -16.58 -9.47 5.35
C HIS A 56 -16.23 -8.11 5.96
N VAL A 57 -16.57 -7.02 5.29
CA VAL A 57 -16.39 -5.66 5.80
C VAL A 57 -17.73 -5.04 6.19
N MET A 58 -17.82 -4.60 7.44
CA MET A 58 -18.88 -3.73 7.94
C MET A 58 -18.42 -2.28 7.90
N CYS A 59 -19.24 -1.41 7.32
CA CYS A 59 -19.03 0.03 7.26
C CYS A 59 -20.16 0.74 8.00
N ARG A 60 -19.83 1.78 8.75
CA ARG A 60 -20.81 2.65 9.38
C ARG A 60 -20.34 4.10 9.34
N ALA A 61 -21.24 5.03 9.08
CA ALA A 61 -20.92 6.44 9.02
C ALA A 61 -21.78 7.29 9.97
N HIS A 62 -21.15 8.31 10.55
CA HIS A 62 -21.80 9.41 11.23
C HIS A 62 -22.03 10.55 10.23
N VAL A 63 -23.29 10.84 9.94
CA VAL A 63 -23.70 11.82 8.95
C VAL A 63 -24.21 13.08 9.64
N LYS A 64 -23.82 14.25 9.13
CA LYS A 64 -24.27 15.54 9.64
C LYS A 64 -25.81 15.57 9.76
N ASN A 65 -26.31 16.07 10.89
CA ASN A 65 -27.74 16.16 11.23
C ASN A 65 -28.51 14.83 11.36
N LYS A 66 -27.90 13.67 11.05
CA LYS A 66 -28.53 12.35 11.21
C LYS A 66 -27.88 11.50 12.30
N GLY A 67 -26.63 11.79 12.63
CA GLY A 67 -25.86 10.96 13.56
C GLY A 67 -25.35 9.68 12.90
N TRP A 68 -25.11 8.66 13.71
CA TRP A 68 -24.73 7.34 13.22
C TRP A 68 -25.89 6.65 12.49
N LEU A 69 -25.67 6.27 11.24
CA LEU A 69 -26.59 5.43 10.47
C LEU A 69 -26.45 3.96 10.86
N ASP A 70 -27.35 3.11 10.37
CA ASP A 70 -27.21 1.66 10.50
C ASP A 70 -25.99 1.16 9.72
N PRO A 71 -25.33 0.07 10.19
CA PRO A 71 -24.19 -0.50 9.50
C PRO A 71 -24.61 -1.13 8.16
N VAL A 72 -23.71 -1.05 7.19
CA VAL A 72 -23.84 -1.65 5.85
C VAL A 72 -22.66 -2.56 5.56
N TYR A 73 -22.78 -3.46 4.60
CA TYR A 73 -21.82 -4.53 4.37
C TYR A 73 -21.38 -4.63 2.91
N ASP A 74 -20.13 -5.06 2.70
CA ASP A 74 -19.63 -5.60 1.42
C ASP A 74 -20.07 -4.86 0.14
N GLY A 75 -19.70 -3.59 0.03
CA GLY A 75 -19.93 -2.76 -1.16
C GLY A 75 -21.24 -1.99 -1.16
N GLU A 76 -22.08 -2.17 -0.14
CA GLU A 76 -23.25 -1.31 0.07
C GLU A 76 -22.86 0.15 0.32
N ILE A 77 -23.80 1.06 0.06
CA ILE A 77 -23.58 2.51 0.19
C ILE A 77 -23.57 2.90 1.67
N CYS A 78 -22.43 3.38 2.15
CA CYS A 78 -22.25 3.90 3.50
C CYS A 78 -22.32 5.44 3.49
N GLY A 79 -23.42 6.01 3.99
CA GLY A 79 -23.67 7.45 3.99
C GLY A 79 -25.00 7.82 3.33
N THR A 80 -25.05 9.01 2.72
CA THR A 80 -26.25 9.50 2.00
C THR A 80 -25.86 10.03 0.63
N VAL A 81 -26.68 9.77 -0.38
CA VAL A 81 -26.47 10.26 -1.75
C VAL A 81 -27.53 11.29 -2.09
N GLY A 82 -27.10 12.48 -2.56
CA GLY A 82 -28.01 13.52 -3.05
C GLY A 82 -28.73 14.34 -1.97
N GLU A 83 -28.45 14.08 -0.69
CA GLU A 83 -29.05 14.82 0.43
C GLU A 83 -28.25 16.05 0.86
N GLY A 84 -27.05 16.24 0.32
CA GLY A 84 -26.21 17.39 0.66
C GLY A 84 -25.59 17.35 2.05
N LEU A 85 -25.56 16.17 2.70
CA LEU A 85 -25.03 15.98 4.05
C LEU A 85 -23.61 15.39 4.02
N SER A 86 -22.74 15.89 4.90
CA SER A 86 -21.36 15.41 5.00
C SER A 86 -21.25 14.19 5.92
N LEU A 87 -20.35 13.28 5.55
CA LEU A 87 -19.76 12.36 6.51
C LEU A 87 -18.89 13.15 7.49
N GLN A 88 -18.99 12.83 8.78
CA GLN A 88 -18.18 13.45 9.84
C GLN A 88 -17.23 12.43 10.48
N ALA A 89 -17.69 11.19 10.65
CA ALA A 89 -16.88 10.08 11.14
C ALA A 89 -17.29 8.75 10.49
N ILE A 90 -16.37 7.79 10.49
CA ILE A 90 -16.53 6.47 9.89
C ILE A 90 -16.00 5.41 10.87
N GLN A 91 -16.67 4.27 10.93
CA GLN A 91 -16.24 3.05 11.60
C GLN A 91 -16.23 1.91 10.59
N LEU A 92 -15.14 1.15 10.59
CA LEU A 92 -15.02 -0.08 9.80
C LEU A 92 -14.73 -1.26 10.73
N GLN A 93 -15.24 -2.44 10.41
CA GLN A 93 -14.92 -3.65 11.15
C GLN A 93 -14.92 -4.87 10.23
N LEU A 94 -14.01 -5.81 10.48
CA LEU A 94 -14.00 -7.10 9.80
C LEU A 94 -14.89 -8.10 10.55
N SER A 95 -15.53 -8.99 9.78
CA SER A 95 -16.32 -10.12 10.28
C SER A 95 -16.11 -11.34 9.37
N GLY A 96 -16.70 -12.49 9.70
CA GLY A 96 -16.42 -13.78 9.03
C GLY A 96 -15.48 -14.67 9.85
N ALA A 97 -15.37 -15.94 9.45
CA ALA A 97 -14.62 -16.95 10.18
C ALA A 97 -13.10 -16.68 10.25
N ASP A 98 -12.56 -15.90 9.32
CA ASP A 98 -11.13 -15.55 9.27
C ASP A 98 -10.83 -14.13 9.78
N SER A 99 -11.83 -13.42 10.34
CA SER A 99 -11.67 -12.01 10.77
C SER A 99 -10.65 -11.80 11.88
N ASP A 100 -10.35 -12.82 12.67
CA ASP A 100 -9.32 -12.78 13.71
C ASP A 100 -7.90 -12.83 13.13
N LYS A 101 -7.73 -13.14 11.84
CA LYS A 101 -6.44 -13.19 11.13
C LYS A 101 -6.07 -11.90 10.42
N TYR A 102 -6.97 -10.91 10.42
CA TYR A 102 -6.78 -9.66 9.70
C TYR A 102 -7.12 -8.44 10.57
N GLU A 103 -6.65 -7.27 10.15
CA GLU A 103 -7.01 -5.98 10.74
C GLU A 103 -7.26 -4.97 9.63
N ILE A 104 -8.41 -4.29 9.71
CA ILE A 104 -8.78 -3.20 8.79
C ILE A 104 -8.39 -1.87 9.40
N TRP A 105 -7.88 -0.99 8.55
CA TRP A 105 -7.42 0.35 8.90
C TRP A 105 -8.10 1.38 8.00
N ILE A 106 -8.48 2.51 8.59
CA ILE A 106 -9.05 3.65 7.87
C ILE A 106 -8.38 4.96 8.30
N GLN A 107 -8.10 5.82 7.33
CA GLN A 107 -7.69 7.21 7.53
C GLN A 107 -8.73 8.13 6.92
N VAL A 108 -9.01 9.25 7.58
CA VAL A 108 -9.96 10.26 7.09
C VAL A 108 -9.25 11.61 6.99
N HIS A 109 -9.34 12.25 5.83
CA HIS A 109 -8.98 13.66 5.66
C HIS A 109 -10.15 14.53 6.12
N VAL A 110 -9.95 15.31 7.16
CA VAL A 110 -10.96 16.19 7.74
C VAL A 110 -10.68 17.63 7.35
N GLN A 111 -11.73 18.34 6.93
CA GLN A 111 -11.68 19.76 6.58
C GLN A 111 -10.94 20.57 7.65
N ASN A 112 -10.01 21.42 7.21
CA ASN A 112 -9.15 22.28 8.03
C ASN A 112 -8.25 21.56 9.06
N ARG A 113 -8.22 20.22 9.07
CA ARG A 113 -7.35 19.42 9.94
C ARG A 113 -6.36 18.56 9.17
N GLY A 114 -6.67 18.26 7.90
CA GLY A 114 -5.84 17.38 7.09
C GLY A 114 -6.14 15.90 7.37
N TRP A 115 -5.19 15.05 7.01
CA TRP A 115 -5.24 13.63 7.32
C TRP A 115 -5.14 13.40 8.83
N MET A 116 -6.17 12.75 9.38
CA MET A 116 -6.20 12.32 10.79
C MET A 116 -5.40 11.03 10.98
N ASN A 117 -5.23 10.60 12.23
CA ASN A 117 -4.61 9.30 12.52
C ASN A 117 -5.37 8.16 11.84
N TRP A 118 -4.63 7.11 11.48
CA TRP A 118 -5.21 5.83 11.14
C TRP A 118 -5.94 5.25 12.35
N MET A 119 -7.09 4.64 12.10
CA MET A 119 -7.89 3.96 13.12
C MET A 119 -8.13 2.52 12.67
N SER A 120 -8.07 1.57 13.60
CA SER A 120 -8.26 0.16 13.28
C SER A 120 -9.65 -0.34 13.68
N GLY A 121 -9.95 -1.58 13.32
CA GLY A 121 -11.27 -2.21 13.43
C GLY A 121 -12.13 -1.80 14.64
N GLY A 122 -13.29 -1.22 14.36
CA GLY A 122 -14.30 -0.77 15.32
C GLY A 122 -14.06 0.65 15.86
N GLU A 123 -12.86 1.20 15.70
CA GLU A 123 -12.53 2.54 16.18
C GLU A 123 -13.08 3.64 15.25
N LEU A 124 -13.26 4.83 15.82
CA LEU A 124 -13.84 5.99 15.15
C LEU A 124 -12.76 6.77 14.39
N ALA A 125 -12.88 6.86 13.07
CA ALA A 125 -12.06 7.75 12.24
C ALA A 125 -12.83 9.02 11.84
N GLY A 126 -12.21 10.19 11.99
CA GLY A 126 -12.83 11.49 11.72
C GLY A 126 -13.22 12.24 13.01
N THR A 127 -14.34 12.96 12.99
CA THR A 127 -14.80 13.78 14.12
C THR A 127 -16.30 13.68 14.34
N VAL A 128 -16.76 13.75 15.59
CA VAL A 128 -18.19 13.83 15.93
C VAL A 128 -18.41 15.10 16.75
N GLY A 129 -19.45 15.87 16.42
CA GLY A 129 -19.83 17.08 17.17
C GLY A 129 -18.98 18.32 16.89
N PHE A 130 -18.00 18.26 15.99
CA PHE A 130 -17.16 19.40 15.60
C PHE A 130 -17.63 20.13 14.34
N ASP A 131 -18.70 19.64 13.71
CA ASP A 131 -19.27 20.17 12.47
C ASP A 131 -18.30 20.21 11.26
N LEU A 132 -17.20 19.46 11.34
CA LEU A 132 -16.21 19.31 10.27
C LEU A 132 -16.57 18.14 9.35
N GLN A 133 -16.36 18.33 8.04
CA GLN A 133 -16.63 17.32 7.01
C GLN A 133 -15.39 16.46 6.73
N ALA A 134 -15.60 15.17 6.50
CA ALA A 134 -14.64 14.34 5.80
C ALA A 134 -14.60 14.76 4.32
N GLU A 135 -13.41 14.79 3.74
CA GLU A 135 -13.19 15.17 2.33
C GLU A 135 -12.58 14.02 1.51
N ALA A 136 -11.75 13.17 2.14
CA ALA A 136 -11.18 11.98 1.54
C ALA A 136 -10.99 10.85 2.57
N ILE A 137 -10.87 9.61 2.10
CA ILE A 137 -10.58 8.42 2.91
C ILE A 137 -9.49 7.56 2.27
N ARG A 138 -8.81 6.79 3.13
CA ARG A 138 -7.94 5.68 2.74
C ARG A 138 -8.32 4.45 3.55
N ILE A 139 -8.35 3.28 2.92
CA ILE A 139 -8.70 2.03 3.60
C ILE A 139 -7.68 0.96 3.20
N MET A 140 -7.23 0.16 4.17
CA MET A 140 -6.34 -0.97 3.95
C MET A 140 -6.70 -2.12 4.88
N VAL A 141 -6.40 -3.35 4.46
CA VAL A 141 -6.49 -4.55 5.32
C VAL A 141 -5.11 -5.21 5.36
N PHE A 142 -4.66 -5.59 6.55
CA PHE A 142 -3.43 -6.34 6.71
C PHE A 142 -3.69 -7.66 7.45
N ALA A 143 -2.80 -8.64 7.28
CA ALA A 143 -2.75 -9.78 8.18
C ALA A 143 -2.45 -9.29 9.61
N LYS A 144 -3.09 -9.91 10.60
CA LYS A 144 -2.96 -9.49 11.99
C LYS A 144 -1.53 -9.66 12.48
N GLY A 145 -1.08 -8.69 13.27
CA GLY A 145 0.34 -8.54 13.61
C GLY A 145 1.07 -7.57 12.69
N VAL A 146 0.48 -7.22 11.53
CA VAL A 146 0.89 -6.06 10.73
C VAL A 146 -0.04 -4.89 11.03
N SER A 147 0.49 -3.81 11.59
CA SER A 147 -0.30 -2.67 12.10
C SER A 147 0.23 -1.33 11.62
N LEU A 148 -0.62 -0.31 11.55
CA LEU A 148 -0.16 1.08 11.43
C LEU A 148 0.12 1.60 12.84
N LYS A 149 1.19 2.40 13.03
CA LYS A 149 1.40 3.04 14.33
C LYS A 149 0.39 4.18 14.48
N THR A 150 -0.11 4.40 15.68
CA THR A 150 -0.91 5.58 16.04
C THR A 150 -0.10 6.40 17.04
N ASP A 151 0.75 7.31 16.54
CA ASP A 151 1.72 8.03 17.38
C ASP A 151 1.19 9.33 18.00
N GLY A 152 -0.08 9.66 17.77
CA GLY A 152 -0.73 10.84 18.36
C GLY A 152 -0.35 12.16 17.68
N VAL A 153 0.35 12.14 16.56
CA VAL A 153 0.68 13.34 15.77
C VAL A 153 -0.39 13.54 14.69
N VAL A 154 -1.02 14.71 14.65
CA VAL A 154 -1.93 15.09 13.55
C VAL A 154 -1.08 15.37 12.30
N GLY A 155 -0.87 14.35 11.47
CA GLY A 155 0.02 14.38 10.30
C GLY A 155 0.20 12.97 9.71
N PHE A 156 1.04 12.83 8.67
CA PHE A 156 1.39 11.53 8.08
C PHE A 156 1.87 10.58 9.19
N VAL A 157 1.09 9.53 9.47
CA VAL A 157 1.58 8.43 10.29
C VAL A 157 2.00 7.28 9.40
N GLU A 158 3.25 6.92 9.62
CA GLU A 158 4.02 5.88 9.00
C GLU A 158 3.39 4.50 9.32
N TYR A 159 3.08 3.69 8.30
CA TYR A 159 2.94 2.24 8.45
C TYR A 159 4.15 1.72 9.24
N VAL A 160 3.95 0.98 10.32
CA VAL A 160 5.07 0.29 10.98
C VAL A 160 4.88 -1.17 10.69
N ALA A 161 5.66 -1.68 9.73
CA ALA A 161 5.73 -3.13 9.60
C ALA A 161 6.02 -3.70 10.99
N PRO A 162 5.43 -4.84 11.38
CA PRO A 162 6.06 -5.60 12.45
C PRO A 162 7.53 -5.74 12.02
N PRO A 163 8.51 -5.66 12.93
CA PRO A 163 9.86 -6.02 12.57
C PRO A 163 9.75 -7.40 11.93
N ALA A 164 9.91 -7.46 10.59
CA ALA A 164 9.70 -8.72 9.89
C ALA A 164 10.56 -9.72 10.63
N ALA A 165 9.95 -10.83 11.08
CA ALA A 165 10.76 -11.88 11.67
C ALA A 165 11.81 -12.18 10.62
N ASP A 166 13.09 -11.97 10.97
CA ASP A 166 14.17 -12.20 10.04
C ASP A 166 13.93 -13.60 9.45
N PRO A 167 14.00 -13.75 8.12
CA PRO A 167 13.76 -15.05 7.51
C PRO A 167 14.66 -16.07 8.20
N VAL A 168 14.07 -17.22 8.55
CA VAL A 168 14.80 -18.28 9.26
C VAL A 168 16.04 -18.61 8.45
N VAL A 169 17.22 -18.28 9.00
CA VAL A 169 18.50 -18.37 8.30
C VAL A 169 18.64 -19.80 7.76
N ASN A 170 18.64 -19.91 6.43
CA ASN A 170 18.77 -21.17 5.73
C ASN A 170 19.52 -20.94 4.40
N LYS A 171 19.81 -22.03 3.69
CA LYS A 171 20.60 -22.01 2.45
C LYS A 171 20.00 -21.18 1.30
N ASN A 172 18.75 -20.72 1.40
CA ASN A 172 18.05 -19.95 0.37
C ASN A 172 18.06 -18.43 0.63
N MET A 173 18.86 -17.95 1.59
CA MET A 173 19.07 -16.52 1.82
C MET A 173 19.88 -15.86 0.70
N ALA A 174 19.50 -14.65 0.35
CA ALA A 174 20.21 -13.79 -0.60
C ALA A 174 21.12 -12.79 0.12
N GLY A 175 20.60 -12.14 1.16
CA GLY A 175 21.32 -11.25 2.06
C GLY A 175 21.15 -11.64 3.52
N LYS A 176 21.32 -10.67 4.41
CA LYS A 176 21.06 -10.83 5.85
C LYS A 176 19.57 -10.93 6.15
N TYR A 177 18.74 -10.14 5.46
CA TYR A 177 17.30 -10.05 5.74
C TYR A 177 16.40 -10.50 4.58
N PHE A 178 16.95 -10.81 3.41
CA PHE A 178 16.18 -11.14 2.22
C PHE A 178 16.49 -12.54 1.71
N SER A 179 15.46 -13.29 1.40
CA SER A 179 15.53 -14.60 0.74
C SER A 179 15.51 -14.45 -0.77
N TRP A 180 16.09 -15.41 -1.50
CA TRP A 180 16.01 -15.40 -2.96
C TRP A 180 14.57 -15.45 -3.48
N LYS A 181 13.62 -15.98 -2.70
CA LYS A 181 12.20 -16.04 -3.05
C LYS A 181 11.53 -14.66 -3.02
N GLU A 182 11.94 -13.77 -2.13
CA GLU A 182 11.41 -12.40 -2.09
C GLU A 182 11.90 -11.59 -3.30
N LEU A 183 13.10 -11.92 -3.79
CA LEU A 183 13.76 -11.22 -4.89
C LEU A 183 13.43 -11.81 -6.29
N SER A 184 12.77 -12.97 -6.35
CA SER A 184 12.50 -13.68 -7.60
C SER A 184 11.50 -12.93 -8.50
N CYS A 185 11.54 -13.23 -9.79
CA CYS A 185 10.60 -12.67 -10.74
C CYS A 185 9.14 -13.01 -10.42
N ASP A 186 8.27 -12.01 -10.49
CA ASP A 186 6.83 -12.09 -10.23
C ASP A 186 6.03 -12.62 -11.41
N CYS A 187 6.58 -13.60 -12.12
CA CYS A 187 5.81 -14.32 -13.13
C CYS A 187 4.65 -15.06 -12.47
N PRO A 188 3.44 -15.00 -13.04
CA PRO A 188 2.32 -15.80 -12.55
C PRO A 188 2.67 -17.30 -12.62
N PRO A 189 2.13 -18.14 -11.70
CA PRO A 189 2.37 -19.57 -11.73
C PRO A 189 1.92 -20.19 -13.07
N TRP A 190 2.65 -21.21 -13.54
CA TRP A 190 2.32 -21.98 -14.75
C TRP A 190 0.88 -22.51 -14.78
N LYS A 191 0.24 -22.64 -13.61
CA LYS A 191 -1.17 -23.04 -13.43
C LYS A 191 -2.18 -22.16 -14.20
N TYR A 192 -1.80 -20.94 -14.61
CA TYR A 192 -2.64 -20.05 -15.42
C TYR A 192 -2.25 -20.00 -16.91
N GLY A 193 -1.37 -20.89 -17.39
CA GLY A 193 -0.96 -20.95 -18.80
C GLY A 193 0.12 -19.95 -19.21
N PHE A 194 0.66 -19.18 -18.27
CA PHE A 194 1.70 -18.16 -18.50
C PHE A 194 2.69 -18.17 -17.32
N GLY A 195 3.67 -19.09 -17.32
CA GLY A 195 4.76 -19.11 -16.35
C GLY A 195 6.10 -18.97 -17.07
N TRP A 196 6.45 -17.73 -17.41
CA TRP A 196 7.53 -17.43 -18.38
C TRP A 196 8.95 -17.64 -17.84
N CYS A 197 9.11 -17.81 -16.52
CA CYS A 197 10.34 -18.29 -15.92
C CYS A 197 10.06 -19.01 -14.59
N ASP A 198 11.06 -19.69 -14.04
CA ASP A 198 11.04 -20.33 -12.73
C ASP A 198 11.34 -19.34 -11.57
N GLY A 199 11.33 -18.04 -11.86
CA GLY A 199 11.72 -16.97 -10.96
C GLY A 199 13.15 -16.47 -11.15
N TYR A 200 14.03 -17.24 -11.84
CA TYR A 200 15.44 -16.92 -12.05
C TYR A 200 15.85 -17.17 -13.51
N PRO A 201 15.38 -16.35 -14.46
CA PRO A 201 15.56 -16.59 -15.90
C PRO A 201 17.03 -16.69 -16.36
N GLU A 202 17.98 -16.12 -15.61
CA GLU A 202 19.42 -16.12 -15.94
C GLU A 202 20.29 -16.30 -14.69
N GLN A 203 20.59 -17.56 -14.32
CA GLN A 203 21.34 -17.87 -13.08
C GLN A 203 22.74 -17.23 -13.01
N ASP A 204 23.37 -16.91 -14.14
CA ASP A 204 24.70 -16.29 -14.19
C ASP A 204 24.71 -14.83 -13.72
N LEU A 205 23.56 -14.12 -13.80
CA LEU A 205 23.42 -12.74 -13.31
C LEU A 205 23.34 -12.66 -11.77
N LYS A 206 22.95 -13.77 -11.13
CA LYS A 206 22.84 -13.90 -9.67
C LYS A 206 24.14 -13.51 -8.95
N ASN A 207 25.27 -13.87 -9.53
CA ASN A 207 26.58 -13.69 -8.92
C ASN A 207 27.29 -12.40 -9.36
N GLN A 208 26.76 -11.71 -10.40
CA GLN A 208 27.41 -10.55 -11.00
C GLN A 208 26.76 -9.24 -10.55
N ASN A 209 25.42 -9.17 -10.52
CA ASN A 209 24.68 -7.91 -10.36
C ASN A 209 23.87 -7.84 -9.06
N ALA A 210 23.27 -8.95 -8.64
CA ALA A 210 22.41 -8.98 -7.45
C ALA A 210 23.13 -8.63 -6.12
N PRO A 211 24.42 -8.95 -5.87
CA PRO A 211 25.06 -8.66 -4.58
C PRO A 211 25.05 -7.18 -4.19
N TYR A 212 25.16 -6.27 -5.16
CA TYR A 212 25.13 -4.83 -4.93
C TYR A 212 23.76 -4.37 -4.37
N LEU A 213 22.67 -4.81 -5.01
CA LEU A 213 21.33 -4.47 -4.55
C LEU A 213 20.97 -5.11 -3.21
N ILE A 214 21.44 -6.33 -2.97
CA ILE A 214 21.23 -7.01 -1.69
C ILE A 214 21.89 -6.22 -0.55
N ASP A 215 23.12 -5.71 -0.76
CA ASP A 215 23.80 -4.84 0.21
C ASP A 215 23.03 -3.54 0.46
N ILE A 216 22.42 -2.95 -0.59
CA ILE A 216 21.56 -1.77 -0.43
C ILE A 216 20.33 -2.12 0.41
N LEU A 217 19.64 -3.21 0.08
CA LEU A 217 18.44 -3.64 0.78
C LEU A 217 18.72 -3.92 2.26
N ASP A 218 19.84 -4.60 2.57
CA ASP A 218 20.26 -4.89 3.94
C ASP A 218 20.54 -3.58 4.71
N LYS A 219 21.23 -2.60 4.10
CA LYS A 219 21.50 -1.29 4.73
C LYS A 219 20.25 -0.47 4.96
N VAL A 220 19.33 -0.45 3.99
CA VAL A 220 18.04 0.25 4.11
C VAL A 220 17.21 -0.38 5.23
N ARG A 221 17.16 -1.72 5.29
CA ARG A 221 16.49 -2.48 6.34
C ARG A 221 17.08 -2.18 7.73
N GLU A 222 18.41 -2.13 7.85
CA GLU A 222 19.09 -1.79 9.10
C GLU A 222 18.85 -0.36 9.55
N TYR A 223 18.86 0.59 8.61
CA TYR A 223 18.66 2.00 8.91
C TYR A 223 17.25 2.27 9.46
N PHE A 224 16.22 1.79 8.75
CA PHE A 224 14.85 2.05 9.15
C PHE A 224 14.40 1.20 10.34
N GLY A 225 15.03 0.03 10.56
CA GLY A 225 14.54 -0.95 11.54
C GLY A 225 13.14 -1.52 11.20
N SER A 226 12.62 -1.17 10.01
CA SER A 226 11.27 -1.49 9.50
C SER A 226 11.37 -2.42 8.30
N GLN A 227 10.30 -3.14 7.96
CA GLN A 227 10.34 -4.08 6.83
C GLN A 227 10.59 -3.31 5.53
N VAL A 228 11.46 -3.85 4.69
CA VAL A 228 11.60 -3.39 3.30
C VAL A 228 10.87 -4.38 2.44
N ILE A 229 9.84 -3.92 1.76
CA ILE A 229 8.99 -4.74 0.91
C ILE A 229 9.50 -4.58 -0.51
N VAL A 230 10.06 -5.65 -1.05
CA VAL A 230 10.49 -5.72 -2.45
C VAL A 230 9.25 -5.98 -3.30
N THR A 231 8.79 -4.96 -4.01
CA THR A 231 7.63 -5.06 -4.91
C THR A 231 8.02 -5.57 -6.29
N SER A 232 9.28 -5.38 -6.71
CA SER A 232 9.84 -5.99 -7.90
C SER A 232 11.37 -5.91 -7.86
N MET A 233 12.08 -6.97 -8.25
CA MET A 233 13.54 -6.94 -8.41
C MET A 233 13.94 -7.60 -9.71
N ILE A 234 14.01 -8.94 -9.72
CA ILE A 234 14.30 -9.72 -10.91
C ILE A 234 13.08 -9.66 -11.82
N ARG A 235 13.26 -9.30 -13.09
CA ARG A 235 12.23 -9.47 -14.12
C ARG A 235 12.82 -10.29 -15.27
N CYS A 236 12.11 -11.31 -15.76
CA CYS A 236 12.41 -11.85 -17.09
C CYS A 236 11.94 -10.87 -18.18
N GLN A 237 12.40 -11.05 -19.42
CA GLN A 237 12.00 -10.18 -20.52
C GLN A 237 10.48 -10.15 -20.69
N ASP A 238 9.82 -11.31 -20.68
CA ASP A 238 8.36 -11.38 -20.84
C ASP A 238 7.61 -10.66 -19.70
N CYS A 239 8.10 -10.78 -18.45
CA CYS A 239 7.56 -10.06 -17.30
C CYS A 239 7.76 -8.55 -17.45
N ASN A 240 8.95 -8.13 -17.88
CA ASN A 240 9.23 -6.73 -18.15
C ASN A 240 8.29 -6.16 -19.23
N ASP A 241 8.07 -6.88 -20.32
CA ASP A 241 7.20 -6.45 -21.42
C ASP A 241 5.72 -6.38 -20.98
N HIS A 242 5.26 -7.36 -20.19
CA HIS A 242 3.90 -7.39 -19.66
C HIS A 242 3.59 -6.18 -18.78
N TRP A 243 4.55 -5.75 -17.97
CA TRP A 243 4.41 -4.57 -17.11
C TRP A 243 4.72 -3.25 -17.82
N GLY A 244 4.86 -3.26 -19.15
CA GLY A 244 5.15 -2.06 -19.94
C GLY A 244 6.56 -1.50 -19.68
N GLY A 245 7.48 -2.34 -19.22
CA GLY A 245 8.87 -1.98 -19.02
C GLY A 245 9.56 -1.62 -20.34
N ILE A 246 10.57 -0.76 -20.26
CA ILE A 246 11.33 -0.34 -21.44
C ILE A 246 12.39 -1.39 -21.83
N PRO A 247 12.79 -1.46 -23.12
CA PRO A 247 13.98 -2.19 -23.52
C PRO A 247 15.22 -1.69 -22.76
N GLY A 248 16.03 -2.62 -22.24
CA GLY A 248 17.23 -2.28 -21.46
C GLY A 248 16.97 -1.90 -20.00
N SER A 249 15.76 -2.18 -19.48
CA SER A 249 15.42 -2.01 -18.06
C SER A 249 16.45 -2.68 -17.13
N TYR A 250 16.90 -1.99 -16.09
CA TYR A 250 17.82 -2.57 -15.10
C TYR A 250 17.20 -3.72 -14.30
N HIS A 251 15.87 -3.90 -14.33
CA HIS A 251 15.24 -5.08 -13.74
C HIS A 251 15.54 -6.37 -14.52
N THR A 252 15.72 -6.29 -15.85
CA THR A 252 16.05 -7.47 -16.66
C THR A 252 17.51 -7.88 -16.54
N THR A 253 18.38 -6.95 -16.12
CA THR A 253 19.79 -7.23 -15.78
C THR A 253 20.02 -7.44 -14.27
N TRP A 254 18.96 -7.42 -13.46
CA TRP A 254 18.96 -7.61 -12.00
C TRP A 254 19.79 -6.57 -11.25
N GLN A 255 19.78 -5.34 -11.77
CA GLN A 255 20.46 -4.18 -11.25
C GLN A 255 19.51 -3.14 -10.68
N ALA A 256 18.19 -3.32 -10.81
CA ALA A 256 17.19 -2.50 -10.14
C ALA A 256 16.26 -3.25 -9.19
N VAL A 257 15.73 -2.53 -8.21
CA VAL A 257 14.71 -2.99 -7.28
C VAL A 257 13.70 -1.89 -6.99
N ASP A 258 12.43 -2.26 -7.00
CA ASP A 258 11.32 -1.43 -6.54
C ASP A 258 11.00 -1.86 -5.11
N ILE A 259 11.01 -0.90 -4.20
CA ILE A 259 10.75 -1.11 -2.79
C ILE A 259 9.69 -0.17 -2.25
N VAL A 260 9.01 -0.66 -1.22
CA VAL A 260 8.25 0.16 -0.28
C VAL A 260 8.89 -0.10 1.07
N VAL A 261 9.24 0.96 1.80
CA VAL A 261 9.50 0.84 3.24
C VAL A 261 8.24 1.32 3.92
N PRO A 262 7.30 0.42 4.25
CA PRO A 262 6.52 0.54 5.45
C PRO A 262 6.68 1.81 6.27
N GLY A 263 5.83 2.78 5.96
CA GLY A 263 5.63 4.00 6.71
C GLY A 263 6.47 5.17 6.32
N HIS A 264 7.54 4.96 5.60
CA HIS A 264 8.30 6.06 5.05
C HIS A 264 7.73 6.42 3.68
N SER A 265 7.69 7.71 3.39
CA SER A 265 7.32 8.16 2.04
C SER A 265 8.32 7.63 1.01
N ALA A 266 7.86 7.40 -0.22
CA ALA A 266 8.75 6.99 -1.31
C ALA A 266 9.93 7.97 -1.49
N TYR A 267 9.73 9.25 -1.19
CA TYR A 267 10.76 10.27 -1.17
C TYR A 267 11.80 10.04 -0.06
N GLU A 268 11.39 9.84 1.19
CA GLU A 268 12.31 9.57 2.31
C GLU A 268 13.13 8.32 2.06
N VAL A 269 12.49 7.25 1.58
CA VAL A 269 13.17 6.00 1.22
C VAL A 269 14.24 6.25 0.16
N ALA A 270 13.93 7.03 -0.87
CA ALA A 270 14.88 7.36 -1.94
C ALA A 270 16.09 8.16 -1.41
N VAL A 271 15.85 9.17 -0.56
CA VAL A 271 16.90 9.99 0.04
C VAL A 271 17.81 9.14 0.93
N VAL A 272 17.23 8.30 1.78
CA VAL A 272 17.98 7.43 2.69
C VAL A 272 18.82 6.42 1.91
N ALA A 273 18.22 5.71 0.94
CA ALA A 273 18.93 4.71 0.14
C ALA A 273 20.12 5.33 -0.61
N ASN A 274 19.92 6.50 -1.24
CA ASN A 274 20.99 7.22 -1.93
C ASN A 274 22.09 7.67 -0.96
N ASN A 275 21.75 8.24 0.19
CA ASN A 275 22.75 8.71 1.17
C ASN A 275 23.58 7.57 1.78
N LEU A 276 22.97 6.41 2.01
CA LEU A 276 23.65 5.26 2.62
C LEU A 276 24.58 4.53 1.65
N THR A 277 24.28 4.57 0.35
CA THR A 277 24.88 3.62 -0.62
C THR A 277 25.39 4.25 -1.91
N GLY A 278 24.99 5.49 -2.21
CA GLY A 278 25.27 6.16 -3.47
C GLY A 278 24.48 5.64 -4.66
N CYS A 279 23.47 4.78 -4.45
CA CYS A 279 22.63 4.25 -5.54
C CYS A 279 21.82 5.36 -6.23
N GLY A 280 21.45 5.14 -7.48
CA GLY A 280 20.38 5.94 -8.09
C GLY A 280 19.06 5.65 -7.39
N ALA A 281 18.26 6.67 -7.12
CA ALA A 281 16.97 6.50 -6.44
C ALA A 281 15.88 7.38 -7.07
N ARG A 282 14.85 6.73 -7.59
CA ARG A 282 13.67 7.39 -8.18
C ARG A 282 12.48 7.11 -7.28
N TYR A 283 11.68 8.12 -6.97
CA TYR A 283 10.47 7.93 -6.19
C TYR A 283 9.24 8.26 -7.02
N TYR A 284 8.20 7.45 -6.85
CA TYR A 284 6.91 7.59 -7.51
C TYR A 284 5.89 8.07 -6.48
N GLU A 285 5.52 9.34 -6.54
CA GLU A 285 4.66 9.98 -5.53
C GLU A 285 3.19 9.53 -5.63
N ILE A 286 2.71 9.14 -6.81
CA ILE A 286 1.34 8.65 -6.99
C ILE A 286 1.26 7.17 -6.60
N ASP A 287 2.19 6.37 -7.09
CA ASP A 287 2.20 4.91 -6.89
C ASP A 287 2.84 4.48 -5.56
N GLN A 288 3.46 5.41 -4.83
CA GLN A 288 4.01 5.25 -3.48
C GLN A 288 5.08 4.15 -3.35
N PHE A 289 6.02 4.08 -4.30
CA PHE A 289 7.20 3.21 -4.22
C PHE A 289 8.49 3.89 -4.68
N THR A 290 9.63 3.30 -4.32
CA THR A 290 10.96 3.77 -4.67
C THR A 290 11.68 2.76 -5.55
N HIS A 291 12.17 3.21 -6.69
CA HIS A 291 13.04 2.46 -7.59
C HIS A 291 14.51 2.76 -7.29
N LEU A 292 15.29 1.74 -6.97
CA LEU A 292 16.73 1.83 -6.70
C LEU A 292 17.50 1.14 -7.82
N GLU A 293 18.61 1.74 -8.25
CA GLU A 293 19.41 1.29 -9.39
C GLU A 293 20.89 1.67 -9.22
N PRO A 294 21.80 1.27 -10.13
CA PRO A 294 23.21 1.66 -10.04
C PRO A 294 23.40 3.19 -10.04
N PRO A 295 24.53 3.70 -9.52
CA PRO A 295 24.79 5.13 -9.43
C PRO A 295 24.73 5.82 -10.82
N GLY A 296 24.04 6.96 -10.90
CA GLY A 296 24.00 7.74 -12.15
C GLY A 296 23.13 9.00 -12.14
N CYS A 297 22.14 9.08 -11.26
CA CYS A 297 21.07 10.08 -11.35
C CYS A 297 20.72 10.81 -10.04
N GLY A 298 21.32 10.43 -8.90
CA GLY A 298 20.98 10.98 -7.59
C GLY A 298 19.55 10.62 -7.15
N VAL A 299 18.87 11.54 -6.45
CA VAL A 299 17.47 11.40 -6.02
C VAL A 299 16.58 12.30 -6.88
N TYR A 300 15.53 11.75 -7.51
CA TYR A 300 14.56 12.57 -8.26
C TYR A 300 13.17 11.92 -8.35
N CYS A 301 12.16 12.77 -8.55
CA CYS A 301 10.77 12.35 -8.73
C CYS A 301 10.59 11.82 -10.16
N GLN A 302 9.96 10.66 -10.29
CA GLN A 302 9.48 10.17 -11.58
C GLN A 302 7.95 10.11 -11.55
N GLN A 303 7.31 11.01 -12.28
CA GLN A 303 5.86 10.95 -12.49
C GLN A 303 5.57 9.91 -13.57
N ALA A 304 4.65 8.99 -13.31
CA ALA A 304 4.10 8.13 -14.36
C ALA A 304 3.42 9.03 -15.41
N ALA A 305 3.74 8.81 -16.69
CA ALA A 305 3.14 9.52 -17.81
C ALA A 305 1.74 8.98 -18.12
#